data_AF-A0A7Y6NQK8-F1
#
_entry.id   AF-A0A7Y6NQK8-F1
#
_cell.length_a   1.000
_cell.length_b   1.000
_cell.length_c   1.000
_cell.angle_alpha   90.00
_cell.angle_beta   90.00
_cell.angle_gamma   90.00
#
_symmetry.space_group_name_H-M   'P 1'
#
loop_
_entity.id
_entity.type
_entity.pdbx_description
1 polymer ?
#
loop_
_entity_poly.entity_id
_entity_poly.type
_entity_poly.pdbx_seq_one_letter_code
_entity_poly.pdbx_strand_id
1 'polypeptide(L)' 'MHLAHGNAAEEIGRVAREVGADLLVVGHREQGRLSRWWRGSVGASLLTHAPCSILVAVSHTEVG' A
#
# COMPACT_ATOMS: atom_id res chain seq x y z
N MET A 1 -3.08 -15.29 -6.78
CA MET A 1 -3.49 -13.90 -7.10
C MET A 1 -4.82 -13.64 -6.40
N HIS A 2 -4.88 -12.68 -5.48
CA HIS A 2 -6.14 -12.30 -4.81
C HIS A 2 -6.76 -11.12 -5.54
N LEU A 3 -8.05 -11.21 -5.86
CA LEU A 3 -8.84 -10.12 -6.43
C LEU A 3 -9.95 -9.79 -5.45
N ALA A 4 -10.09 -8.50 -5.11
CA ALA A 4 -11.08 -8.00 -4.17
C ALA A 4 -11.64 -6.67 -4.67
N HIS A 5 -12.85 -6.34 -4.21
CA HIS A 5 -13.55 -5.10 -4.56
C HIS A 5 -14.01 -4.43 -3.27
N GLY A 6 -13.82 -3.11 -3.17
CA GLY A 6 -14.16 -2.34 -1.97
C GLY A 6 -13.11 -1.27 -1.68
N ASN A 7 -13.03 -0.84 -0.42
CA ASN A 7 -11.97 0.06 0.02
C ASN A 7 -10.63 -0.67 0.01
N ALA A 8 -9.66 -0.14 -0.74
CA ALA A 8 -8.37 -0.80 -0.92
C ALA A 8 -7.63 -1.07 0.41
N ALA A 9 -7.65 -0.14 1.37
CA ALA A 9 -6.94 -0.33 2.63
C ALA A 9 -7.55 -1.44 3.48
N GLU A 10 -8.88 -1.51 3.52
CA GLU A 10 -9.62 -2.53 4.24
C GLU A 10 -9.42 -3.91 3.62
N GLU A 11 -9.56 -4.02 2.30
CA GLU A 11 -9.42 -5.30 1.59
C GLU A 11 -7.99 -5.83 1.63
N ILE A 12 -6.99 -4.95 1.49
CA ILE A 12 -5.57 -5.33 1.66
C ILE A 12 -5.32 -5.84 3.08
N GLY A 13 -5.82 -5.15 4.11
CA GLY A 13 -5.70 -5.58 5.50
C GLY A 13 -6.43 -6.90 5.79
N ARG A 14 -7.62 -7.11 5.21
CA ARG A 14 -8.37 -8.36 5.32
C ARG A 14 -7.58 -9.52 4.74
N VAL A 15 -7.10 -9.39 3.50
CA VAL A 15 -6.33 -10.44 2.82
C VAL A 15 -5.02 -10.71 3.57
N ALA A 16 -4.32 -9.68 4.05
CA ALA A 16 -3.10 -9.85 4.84
C ALA A 16 -3.31 -10.69 6.11
N ARG A 17 -4.44 -10.51 6.81
CA ARG A 17 -4.79 -11.36 7.95
C ARG A 17 -5.12 -12.79 7.53
N GLU A 18 -5.90 -12.96 6.46
CA GLU A 18 -6.33 -14.27 5.96
C GLU A 18 -5.15 -15.15 5.56
N VAL A 19 -4.11 -14.56 4.97
CA VAL A 19 -2.91 -15.29 4.56
C VAL A 19 -1.83 -15.35 5.65
N GLY A 20 -2.06 -14.71 6.81
CA GLY A 20 -1.07 -14.64 7.89
C GLY A 20 0.21 -13.92 7.49
N ALA A 21 0.12 -12.81 6.74
CA ALA A 21 1.29 -12.09 6.26
C ALA A 21 1.97 -11.30 7.39
N ASP A 22 3.28 -11.49 7.54
CA ASP A 22 4.13 -10.72 8.46
C ASP A 22 4.66 -9.40 7.85
N LEU A 23 4.60 -9.27 6.51
CA LEU A 23 5.09 -8.10 5.78
C LEU A 23 4.22 -7.77 4.56
N LEU A 24 3.76 -6.53 4.49
CA LEU A 24 3.11 -5.94 3.33
C LEU A 24 4.13 -5.17 2.50
N VAL A 25 4.26 -5.49 1.21
CA VAL A 25 5.10 -4.73 0.27
C VAL A 25 4.24 -3.91 -0.67
N VAL A 26 4.46 -2.59 -0.70
CA VAL A 26 3.74 -1.67 -1.59
C VAL A 26 4.71 -0.80 -2.39
N GLY A 27 4.36 -0.51 -3.63
CA GLY A 27 5.12 0.41 -4.48
C GLY A 27 4.68 1.86 -4.30
N HIS A 28 5.64 2.79 -4.29
CA HIS A 28 5.41 4.22 -4.37
C HIS A 28 6.20 4.84 -5.53
N ARG A 29 5.51 5.59 -6.41
CA ARG A 29 6.14 6.33 -7.52
C ARG A 29 6.11 7.82 -7.23
N GLU A 30 7.27 8.47 -7.34
CA GLU A 30 7.48 9.88 -6.99
C GLU A 30 6.89 10.86 -8.02
N GLN A 31 6.48 10.38 -9.20
CA GLN A 31 5.98 11.22 -10.29
C GLN A 31 4.54 11.71 -10.03
N GLY A 32 4.42 12.83 -9.32
CA GLY A 32 3.37 13.88 -9.44
C GLY A 32 1.92 13.56 -9.04
N ARG A 33 1.41 12.34 -9.28
CA ARG A 33 0.00 11.98 -9.06
C ARG A 33 -0.24 11.11 -7.82
N LEU A 34 0.74 10.31 -7.38
CA LEU A 34 0.61 9.44 -6.19
C LEU A 34 1.30 9.97 -4.91
N SER A 35 2.07 11.06 -4.95
CA SER A 35 2.53 11.74 -3.73
C SER A 35 1.34 12.24 -2.88
N ARG A 36 0.18 12.48 -3.51
CA ARG A 36 -1.10 12.75 -2.84
C ARG A 36 -1.78 11.51 -2.24
N TRP A 37 -1.49 10.29 -2.69
CA TRP A 37 -2.04 9.05 -2.11
C TRP A 37 -1.53 8.79 -0.69
N TRP A 38 -0.30 9.19 -0.40
CA TRP A 38 0.23 9.16 0.97
C TRP A 38 -0.44 10.18 1.88
N ARG A 39 -0.85 11.32 1.33
CA ARG A 39 -1.65 12.33 2.03
C ARG A 39 -3.16 12.06 1.99
N GLY A 40 -3.62 11.06 1.24
CA GLY A 40 -5.02 10.87 0.88
C GLY A 40 -5.45 9.40 0.89
N SER A 41 -6.18 9.05 1.95
CA SER A 41 -7.02 7.87 2.17
C SER A 41 -6.38 6.48 2.26
N VAL A 42 -5.71 5.94 1.23
CA VAL A 42 -5.34 4.50 1.24
C VAL A 42 -3.99 4.24 1.89
N GLY A 43 -2.92 4.92 1.46
CA GLY A 43 -1.57 4.72 2.01
C GLY A 43 -1.51 5.12 3.49
N ALA A 44 -2.14 6.24 3.85
CA ALA A 44 -2.29 6.67 5.23
C ALA A 44 -3.09 5.65 6.07
N SER A 45 -4.24 5.18 5.57
CA SER A 45 -5.06 4.20 6.31
C SER A 45 -4.33 2.87 6.51
N LEU A 46 -3.58 2.41 5.50
CA LEU A 46 -2.73 1.21 5.63
C LEU A 46 -1.64 1.41 6.68
N LEU A 47 -0.94 2.54 6.71
CA LEU A 47 0.08 2.79 7.74
C LEU A 47 -0.50 2.83 9.15
N THR A 48 -1.74 3.31 9.30
CA THR A 48 -2.41 3.36 10.60
C THR A 48 -2.99 2.02 11.04
N HIS A 49 -3.50 1.20 10.11
CA HIS A 49 -4.32 0.02 10.43
C HIS A 49 -3.80 -1.30 9.84
N ALA A 50 -2.61 -1.33 9.25
CA ALA A 50 -2.07 -2.57 8.73
C ALA A 50 -1.91 -3.60 9.85
N PRO A 51 -2.29 -4.86 9.59
CA PRO A 51 -2.16 -5.92 10.57
C PRO A 51 -0.70 -6.37 10.77
N CYS A 52 0.24 -5.88 9.96
CA CYS A 52 1.64 -6.27 9.96
C CYS A 52 2.56 -5.15 9.46
N SER A 53 3.88 -5.39 9.49
CA SER A 53 4.87 -4.41 9.02
C SER A 53 4.65 -4.04 7.55
N ILE A 54 4.97 -2.80 7.19
CA ILE A 54 4.85 -2.32 5.81
C ILE A 54 6.25 -1.92 5.30
N LEU A 55 6.62 -2.45 4.13
CA LEU A 55 7.76 -2.01 3.34
C LEU A 55 7.28 -1.27 2.10
N VAL A 56 7.85 -0.09 1.88
CA VAL A 56 7.51 0.76 0.74
C VAL A 56 8.69 0.81 -0.21
N ALA A 57 8.49 0.23 -1.39
CA ALA A 57 9.45 0.29 -2.47
C ALA A 57 9.24 1.60 -3.25
N VAL A 58 10.20 2.53 -3.15
CA VAL A 58 10.25 3.74 -3.98
C VAL A 58 11.10 3.49 -5.22
N SER A 59 10.61 3.93 -6.38
CA SER A 59 11.38 3.85 -7.63
C SER A 59 11.83 5.24 -8.05
N HIS A 60 13.15 5.46 -8.04
CA HIS A 60 13.75 6.63 -8.66
C HIS A 60 13.81 6.38 -10.17
N THR A 61 13.01 7.12 -10.93
CA THR A 61 13.20 7.20 -12.38
C THR A 61 14.14 8.36 -12.63
N GLU A 62 15.42 8.10 -12.92
CA GLU A 62 16.27 9.11 -13.52
C GLU A 62 15.67 9.47 -14.88
N VAL A 63 15.23 10.73 -15.00
CA VAL A 63 14.78 11.27 -16.27
C VAL A 63 16.06 11.62 -17.04
N GLY A 64 16.43 10.75 -17.98
CA GLY A 64 17.36 11.08 -19.05
C GLY A 64 16.69 11.96 -20.09
#